data_AF-A0AA96TLG4-F1
#
_entry.id   AF-A0AA96TLG4-F1
#
_cell.length_a   1.000
_cell.length_b   1.000
_cell.length_c   1.000
_cell.angle_alpha   90.00
_cell.angle_beta   90.00
_cell.angle_gamma   90.00
#
_symmetry.space_group_name_H-M   'P 1'
#
loop_
_entity.id
_entity.type
_entity.pdbx_description
1 polymer ?
#
loop_
_entity_poly.entity_id
_entity_poly.type
_entity_poly.pdbx_seq_one_letter_code
_entity_poly.pdbx_strand_id
1 'polypeptide(L)'
;MNTAASRSSTRPRWITPYDASRSYFLDDDVDCNIPRRGVLGELGAWNHARGHLVELRRRLGGTPLALHYRELLTRHPHDTDDIPPHLPVGNEVTARLRTGDDQLVTVVTRAEWAPYGTQGDHWQLTIDDEIPTDTDDPALHGVHRYAPTLPYLAFLVELHLSRRAS
;
A
#
# COMPACT_ATOMS: atom_id res chain seq x y z
N MET A 1 41.11 0.72 -0.74
CA MET A 1 39.95 0.38 -1.59
C MET A 1 38.71 0.59 -0.76
N ASN A 2 38.01 1.71 -0.96
CA ASN A 2 36.77 2.03 -0.23
C ASN A 2 35.60 1.67 -1.14
N THR A 3 34.93 0.55 -0.83
CA THR A 3 33.69 0.14 -1.49
C THR A 3 32.57 1.03 -0.96
N ALA A 4 32.42 2.22 -1.52
CA ALA A 4 31.21 2.99 -1.40
C ALA A 4 30.11 2.23 -2.17
N ALA A 5 29.50 1.26 -1.50
CA ALA A 5 28.24 0.69 -1.97
C ALA A 5 27.31 1.87 -2.20
N SER A 6 26.90 2.04 -3.46
CA SER A 6 25.86 2.97 -3.88
C SER A 6 24.64 2.76 -2.99
N ARG A 7 24.50 3.56 -1.92
CA ARG A 7 23.24 3.70 -1.20
C ARG A 7 22.30 4.36 -2.19
N SER A 8 21.56 3.54 -2.92
CA SER A 8 20.36 3.96 -3.64
C SER A 8 19.60 4.86 -2.68
N SER A 9 19.44 6.13 -3.05
CA SER A 9 18.80 7.17 -2.24
C SER A 9 17.61 6.60 -1.46
N THR A 10 17.77 6.40 -0.16
CA THR A 10 16.73 5.88 0.76
C THR A 10 15.66 6.91 1.08
N ARG A 11 15.77 8.13 0.53
CA ARG A 11 14.78 9.18 0.74
C ARG A 11 13.40 8.68 0.32
N PRO A 12 12.38 8.83 1.18
CA PRO A 12 11.03 8.43 0.86
C PRO A 12 10.60 9.24 -0.36
N ARG A 13 10.23 8.53 -1.43
CA ARG A 13 9.62 9.16 -2.61
C ARG A 13 8.13 9.17 -2.34
N TRP A 14 7.59 10.35 -2.04
CA TRP A 14 6.15 10.54 -1.91
C TRP A 14 5.48 10.39 -3.28
N ILE A 15 4.22 9.96 -3.27
CA ILE A 15 3.44 9.82 -4.50
C ILE A 15 3.44 11.11 -5.31
N THR A 16 3.77 11.01 -6.60
CA THR A 16 3.74 12.14 -7.54
C THR A 16 2.50 12.08 -8.43
N PRO A 17 2.12 13.18 -9.11
CA PRO A 17 1.09 13.13 -10.15
C PRO A 17 1.39 12.12 -11.26
N TYR A 18 2.67 11.84 -11.53
CA TYR A 18 3.08 10.80 -12.49
C TYR A 18 2.79 9.40 -11.95
N ASP A 19 3.05 9.14 -10.66
CA ASP A 19 2.70 7.85 -10.04
C ASP A 19 1.19 7.62 -10.04
N ALA A 20 0.41 8.69 -9.82
CA ALA A 20 -1.04 8.66 -9.87
C ALA A 20 -1.63 8.41 -11.27
N SER A 21 -0.88 8.68 -12.34
CA SER A 21 -1.34 8.51 -13.73
C SER A 21 -1.03 7.15 -14.34
N ARG A 22 -0.20 6.32 -13.68
CA ARG A 22 0.12 4.96 -14.15
C ARG A 22 -1.13 4.11 -14.17
N SER A 23 -1.32 3.25 -15.17
CA SER A 23 -2.46 2.32 -15.21
C SER A 23 -1.99 0.90 -14.91
N TYR A 24 -2.58 0.28 -13.88
CA TYR A 24 -2.25 -1.06 -13.43
C TYR A 24 -3.37 -2.04 -13.76
N PHE A 25 -3.00 -3.26 -14.16
CA PHE A 25 -3.89 -4.36 -14.48
C PHE A 25 -3.59 -5.54 -13.55
N LEU A 26 -4.62 -6.28 -13.17
CA LEU A 26 -4.49 -7.55 -12.45
C LEU A 26 -4.63 -8.72 -13.43
N ASP A 27 -3.91 -9.80 -13.12
CA ASP A 27 -4.06 -11.08 -13.82
C ASP A 27 -5.45 -11.69 -13.50
N ASP A 28 -5.97 -12.52 -14.40
CA ASP A 28 -7.35 -13.03 -14.33
C ASP A 28 -7.58 -13.97 -13.13
N ASP A 29 -6.52 -14.61 -12.65
CA ASP A 29 -6.51 -15.56 -11.53
C ASP A 29 -6.41 -14.90 -10.15
N VAL A 30 -6.17 -13.60 -10.07
CA VAL A 30 -6.16 -12.86 -8.80
C VAL A 30 -7.57 -12.77 -8.25
N ASP A 31 -7.75 -13.18 -6.99
CA ASP A 31 -8.98 -12.93 -6.23
C ASP A 31 -9.07 -11.45 -5.87
N CYS A 32 -10.10 -10.75 -6.35
CA CYS A 32 -10.23 -9.32 -6.09
C CYS A 32 -11.68 -8.84 -6.05
N ASN A 33 -11.93 -7.81 -5.24
CA ASN A 33 -13.25 -7.18 -5.11
C ASN A 33 -13.39 -5.87 -5.90
N ILE A 34 -12.38 -5.50 -6.69
CA ILE A 34 -12.39 -4.35 -7.60
C ILE A 34 -12.21 -4.80 -9.04
N PRO A 35 -12.57 -3.98 -10.04
CA PRO A 35 -12.30 -4.31 -11.44
C PRO A 35 -10.81 -4.57 -11.68
N ARG A 36 -10.50 -5.66 -12.39
CA ARG A 36 -9.12 -6.07 -12.75
C ARG A 36 -8.43 -5.09 -13.71
N ARG A 37 -9.23 -4.32 -14.46
CA ARG A 37 -8.77 -3.36 -15.45
C ARG A 37 -9.46 -2.03 -15.20
N GLY A 38 -8.78 -0.94 -15.59
CA GLY A 38 -9.37 0.39 -15.50
C GLY A 38 -10.58 0.55 -16.42
N VAL A 39 -11.56 1.33 -15.97
CA VAL A 39 -12.71 1.77 -16.78
C VAL A 39 -12.82 3.28 -16.79
N LEU A 40 -13.46 3.83 -17.83
CA LEU A 40 -13.69 5.26 -17.93
C LEU A 40 -14.51 5.74 -16.73
N GLY A 41 -14.00 6.72 -15.98
CA GLY A 41 -14.66 7.25 -14.77
C GLY A 41 -14.20 6.60 -13.46
N GLU A 42 -13.26 5.64 -13.49
CA GLU A 42 -12.59 5.19 -12.26
C GLU A 42 -11.81 6.34 -11.62
N LEU A 43 -12.20 6.68 -10.39
CA LEU A 43 -11.42 7.51 -9.50
C LEU A 43 -10.16 6.71 -9.12
N GLY A 44 -8.98 7.34 -9.17
CA GLY A 44 -7.66 6.68 -9.15
C GLY A 44 -7.34 5.75 -7.97
N ALA A 45 -8.22 5.60 -6.99
CA ALA A 45 -8.07 4.73 -5.83
C ALA A 45 -7.97 3.24 -6.20
N TRP A 46 -8.85 2.72 -7.06
CA TRP A 46 -8.78 1.31 -7.49
C TRP A 46 -7.52 1.02 -8.30
N ASN A 47 -7.13 1.98 -9.14
CA ASN A 47 -5.89 1.88 -9.88
C ASN A 47 -4.65 1.88 -8.97
N HIS A 48 -4.64 2.71 -7.92
CA HIS A 48 -3.61 2.71 -6.89
C HIS A 48 -3.58 1.37 -6.11
N ALA A 49 -4.75 0.79 -5.79
CA ALA A 49 -4.85 -0.52 -5.16
C ALA A 49 -4.26 -1.63 -6.05
N ARG A 50 -4.62 -1.66 -7.34
CA ARG A 50 -4.02 -2.61 -8.31
C ARG A 50 -2.50 -2.50 -8.35
N GLY A 51 -1.99 -1.26 -8.32
CA GLY A 51 -0.57 -0.98 -8.32
C GLY A 51 0.19 -1.56 -7.12
N HIS A 52 -0.45 -1.74 -5.95
CA HIS A 52 0.20 -2.40 -4.81
C HIS A 52 0.65 -3.81 -5.19
N LEU A 53 -0.28 -4.64 -5.65
CA LEU A 53 0.01 -6.04 -5.95
C LEU A 53 0.96 -6.17 -7.15
N VAL A 54 0.85 -5.30 -8.15
CA VAL A 54 1.75 -5.30 -9.31
C VAL A 54 3.19 -4.95 -8.93
N GLU A 55 3.40 -3.87 -8.17
CA GLU A 55 4.77 -3.48 -7.78
C GLU A 55 5.36 -4.44 -6.74
N LEU A 56 4.54 -5.02 -5.84
CA LEU A 56 4.96 -6.09 -4.94
C LEU A 56 5.44 -7.32 -5.72
N ARG A 57 4.64 -7.82 -6.65
CA ARG A 57 5.03 -8.94 -7.53
C ARG A 57 6.30 -8.63 -8.31
N ARG A 58 6.40 -7.40 -8.86
CA ARG A 58 7.58 -6.98 -9.62
C ARG A 58 8.85 -7.00 -8.78
N ARG A 59 8.76 -6.62 -7.50
CA ARG A 59 9.91 -6.55 -6.60
C ARG A 59 10.26 -7.90 -5.99
N LEU A 60 9.28 -8.59 -5.41
CA LEU A 60 9.45 -9.83 -4.63
C LEU A 60 9.42 -11.09 -5.50
N GLY A 61 9.06 -10.95 -6.78
CA GLY A 61 8.78 -12.08 -7.66
C GLY A 61 7.55 -12.86 -7.23
N GLY A 62 7.39 -14.05 -7.82
CA GLY A 62 6.37 -15.02 -7.45
C GLY A 62 4.98 -14.76 -8.01
N THR A 63 3.96 -15.24 -7.29
CA THR A 63 2.57 -15.36 -7.77
C THR A 63 1.65 -14.44 -6.98
N PRO A 64 0.97 -13.47 -7.62
CA PRO A 64 -0.07 -12.67 -6.97
C PRO A 64 -1.28 -13.57 -6.65
N LEU A 65 -1.90 -13.39 -5.49
CA LEU A 65 -2.98 -14.27 -5.04
C LEU A 65 -4.29 -13.51 -4.84
N ALA A 66 -4.26 -12.42 -4.08
CA ALA A 66 -5.47 -11.67 -3.78
C ALA A 66 -5.20 -10.17 -3.63
N LEU A 67 -6.21 -9.36 -3.96
CA LEU A 67 -6.26 -7.93 -3.72
C LEU A 67 -7.65 -7.53 -3.24
N HIS A 68 -7.73 -7.05 -2.00
CA HIS A 68 -8.95 -6.48 -1.45
C HIS A 68 -8.77 -5.00 -1.19
N TYR A 69 -9.73 -4.21 -1.67
CA TYR A 69 -9.83 -2.79 -1.41
C TYR A 69 -11.03 -2.51 -0.51
N ARG A 70 -10.86 -1.63 0.47
CA ARG A 70 -11.92 -1.20 1.37
C ARG A 70 -11.87 0.31 1.51
N GLU A 71 -13.01 0.98 1.30
CA GLU A 71 -13.16 2.37 1.69
C GLU A 71 -13.32 2.45 3.20
N LEU A 72 -12.60 3.39 3.83
CA LEU A 72 -12.81 3.72 5.23
C LEU A 72 -13.87 4.80 5.29
N LEU A 73 -14.95 4.54 6.00
CA LEU A 73 -16.13 5.40 6.01
C LEU A 73 -16.33 6.04 7.39
N THR A 74 -16.81 7.28 7.39
CA THR A 74 -17.32 7.98 8.58
C THR A 74 -18.76 8.42 8.37
N ARG A 75 -19.39 8.91 9.44
CA ARG A 75 -20.74 9.50 9.40
C ARG A 75 -20.65 11.00 9.17
N HIS A 76 -21.66 11.58 8.52
CA HIS A 76 -21.81 13.02 8.50
C HIS A 76 -22.07 13.52 9.94
N PRO A 77 -21.57 14.70 10.35
CA PRO A 77 -21.81 15.25 11.70
C PRO A 77 -23.28 15.46 12.08
N HIS A 78 -24.20 15.34 11.13
CA HIS A 78 -25.65 15.50 11.33
C HIS A 78 -26.42 14.19 11.18
N ASP A 79 -25.73 13.07 10.93
CA ASP A 79 -26.36 11.76 10.88
C ASP A 79 -26.75 11.31 12.29
N THR A 80 -27.85 10.57 12.37
CA THR A 80 -28.26 9.84 13.58
C THR A 80 -27.52 8.50 13.68
N ASP A 81 -27.45 7.93 14.89
CA ASP A 81 -26.67 6.70 15.17
C ASP A 81 -27.16 5.44 14.42
N ASP A 82 -28.36 5.47 13.84
CA ASP A 82 -28.93 4.40 13.00
C ASP A 82 -28.44 4.43 11.54
N ILE A 83 -27.90 5.55 11.04
CA ILE A 83 -27.43 5.68 9.64
C ILE A 83 -26.01 5.16 9.46
N PRO A 84 -25.75 4.07 8.71
CA PRO A 84 -24.39 3.57 8.54
C PRO A 84 -23.39 4.65 8.03
N PRO A 85 -22.11 4.59 8.45
CA PRO A 85 -21.06 5.44 7.89
C PRO A 85 -21.03 5.34 6.36
N HIS A 86 -20.95 6.48 5.67
CA HIS A 86 -21.06 6.56 4.21
C HIS A 86 -20.14 7.61 3.55
N LEU A 87 -19.44 8.42 4.35
CA LEU A 87 -18.49 9.41 3.83
C LEU A 87 -17.09 8.81 3.78
N PRO A 88 -16.44 8.69 2.62
CA PRO A 88 -15.09 8.15 2.54
C PRO A 88 -14.08 9.09 3.19
N VAL A 89 -13.29 8.57 4.13
CA VAL A 89 -12.23 9.28 4.85
C VAL A 89 -10.85 8.68 4.61
N GLY A 90 -10.80 7.56 3.91
CA GLY A 90 -9.60 6.77 3.79
C GLY A 90 -9.81 5.56 2.89
N ASN A 91 -8.75 4.79 2.74
CA ASN A 91 -8.83 3.47 2.15
C ASN A 91 -7.88 2.49 2.85
N GLU A 92 -8.16 1.22 2.63
CA GLU A 92 -7.31 0.12 3.03
C GLU A 92 -7.14 -0.83 1.85
N VAL A 93 -5.91 -1.26 1.60
CA VAL A 93 -5.56 -2.19 0.53
C VAL A 93 -4.88 -3.38 1.17
N THR A 94 -5.46 -4.57 1.01
CA THR A 94 -4.85 -5.84 1.40
C THR A 94 -4.39 -6.56 0.15
N ALA A 95 -3.07 -6.71 -0.01
CA ALA A 95 -2.45 -7.46 -1.10
C ALA A 95 -1.82 -8.74 -0.56
N ARG A 96 -2.10 -9.86 -1.20
CA ARG A 96 -1.52 -11.17 -0.87
C ARG A 96 -0.79 -11.72 -2.07
N LEU A 97 0.44 -12.16 -1.85
CA LEU A 97 1.23 -12.84 -2.87
C LEU A 97 2.06 -13.96 -2.24
N ARG A 98 2.47 -14.91 -3.07
CA ARG A 98 3.56 -15.82 -2.73
C ARG A 98 4.83 -15.33 -3.40
N THR A 99 5.92 -15.15 -2.64
CA THR A 99 7.19 -14.63 -3.15
C THR A 99 7.92 -15.67 -4.02
N GLY A 100 9.02 -15.25 -4.66
CA GLY A 100 9.89 -16.18 -5.40
C GLY A 100 10.48 -17.31 -4.54
N ASP A 101 10.58 -17.10 -3.22
CA ASP A 101 11.10 -18.06 -2.24
C ASP A 101 9.98 -18.91 -1.60
N ASP A 102 8.79 -18.97 -2.24
CA ASP A 102 7.60 -19.71 -1.79
C ASP A 102 7.00 -19.24 -0.45
N GLN A 103 7.40 -18.07 0.06
CA GLN A 103 6.82 -17.47 1.26
C GLN A 103 5.48 -16.79 0.93
N LEU A 104 4.42 -17.10 1.71
CA LEU A 104 3.17 -16.35 1.66
C LEU A 104 3.30 -15.05 2.45
N VAL A 105 2.99 -13.92 1.82
CA VAL A 105 3.08 -12.59 2.43
C VAL A 105 1.75 -11.85 2.29
N THR A 106 1.30 -11.24 3.39
CA THR A 106 0.14 -10.34 3.41
C THR A 106 0.61 -8.92 3.69
N VAL A 107 0.34 -8.01 2.77
CA VAL A 107 0.67 -6.60 2.89
C VAL A 107 -0.62 -5.81 3.00
N VAL A 108 -0.76 -5.03 4.07
CA VAL A 108 -1.90 -4.11 4.24
C VAL A 108 -1.39 -2.69 4.28
N THR A 109 -1.93 -1.83 3.42
CA THR A 109 -1.81 -0.38 3.61
C THR A 109 -3.11 0.22 4.06
N ARG A 110 -3.03 1.20 4.94
CA ARG A 110 -4.14 2.01 5.42
C ARG A 110 -3.81 3.48 5.20
N ALA A 111 -4.71 4.23 4.60
CA ALA A 111 -4.61 5.67 4.47
C ALA A 111 -5.86 6.33 5.04
N GLU A 112 -5.69 7.36 5.85
CA GLU A 112 -6.75 8.28 6.30
C GLU A 112 -6.37 9.71 5.90
N TRP A 113 -7.38 10.54 5.65
CA TRP A 113 -7.20 11.92 5.20
C TRP A 113 -7.89 12.91 6.12
N ALA A 114 -7.21 14.01 6.45
CA ALA A 114 -7.85 15.13 7.12
C ALA A 114 -8.92 15.77 6.20
N PRO A 115 -9.97 16.39 6.77
CA PRO A 115 -10.23 16.58 8.20
C PRO A 115 -11.04 15.45 8.86
N TYR A 116 -11.44 14.42 8.09
CA TYR A 116 -12.45 13.45 8.53
C TYR A 116 -11.87 12.14 9.05
N GLY A 117 -10.63 11.81 8.69
CA GLY A 117 -9.89 10.70 9.25
C GLY A 117 -9.64 10.88 10.75
N THR A 118 -9.85 9.81 11.52
CA THR A 118 -9.67 9.82 12.98
C THR A 118 -8.25 10.15 13.41
N GLN A 119 -7.27 9.87 12.53
CA GLN A 119 -5.85 10.15 12.72
C GLN A 119 -5.36 11.36 11.90
N GLY A 120 -6.25 12.09 11.21
CA GLY A 120 -5.87 13.13 10.25
C GLY A 120 -5.23 12.54 8.99
N ASP A 121 -4.24 13.24 8.42
CA ASP A 121 -3.41 12.68 7.34
C ASP A 121 -2.52 11.57 7.92
N HIS A 122 -2.87 10.32 7.64
CA HIS A 122 -2.20 9.17 8.19
C HIS A 122 -2.04 8.09 7.13
N TRP A 123 -0.86 7.48 7.09
CA TRP A 123 -0.59 6.31 6.28
C TRP A 123 0.15 5.27 7.11
N GLN A 124 -0.29 4.01 6.99
CA GLN A 124 0.30 2.87 7.67
C GLN A 124 0.48 1.69 6.71
N LEU A 125 1.55 0.92 6.91
CA LEU A 125 1.88 -0.34 6.28
C LEU A 125 2.05 -1.42 7.37
N THR A 126 1.38 -2.55 7.19
CA THR A 126 1.67 -3.80 7.91
C THR A 126 2.04 -4.90 6.93
N ILE A 127 2.95 -5.77 7.37
CA ILE A 127 3.41 -6.95 6.63
C ILE A 127 3.29 -8.13 7.58
N ASP A 128 2.42 -9.09 7.26
CA ASP A 128 2.06 -10.20 8.16
C ASP A 128 1.73 -9.72 9.58
N ASP A 129 0.89 -8.67 9.65
CA ASP A 129 0.45 -8.00 10.89
C ASP A 129 1.54 -7.25 11.68
N GLU A 130 2.77 -7.14 11.15
CA GLU A 130 3.86 -6.36 11.74
C GLU A 130 4.03 -5.01 11.05
N ILE A 131 4.20 -3.93 11.82
CA ILE A 131 4.57 -2.61 11.27
C ILE A 131 6.10 -2.57 11.12
N PRO A 132 6.65 -2.33 9.92
CA PRO A 132 8.09 -2.16 9.75
C PRO A 132 8.63 -1.00 10.59
N THR A 133 9.76 -1.22 11.28
CA THR A 133 10.45 -0.18 12.05
C THR A 133 11.95 -0.20 11.75
N ASP A 134 12.58 0.96 11.84
CA ASP A 134 14.02 1.12 11.66
C ASP A 134 14.57 2.17 12.63
N THR A 135 15.51 1.81 13.48
CA THR A 135 16.02 2.74 14.52
C THR A 135 16.79 3.91 13.92
N ASP A 136 17.42 3.72 12.77
CA ASP A 136 18.38 4.65 12.19
C ASP A 136 17.77 5.53 11.08
N ASP A 137 16.72 5.05 10.40
CA ASP A 137 16.05 5.77 9.31
C ASP A 137 14.51 5.77 9.46
N PRO A 138 13.92 6.85 10.00
CA PRO A 138 12.47 7.01 10.11
C PRO A 138 11.70 6.93 8.78
N ALA A 139 12.37 7.11 7.63
CA ALA A 139 11.74 6.92 6.33
C ALA A 139 11.41 5.46 6.01
N LEU A 140 12.00 4.52 6.75
CA LEU A 140 11.78 3.08 6.60
C LEU A 140 10.69 2.55 7.56
N HIS A 141 10.08 3.44 8.35
CA HIS A 141 8.96 3.07 9.22
C HIS A 141 7.71 2.82 8.38
N GLY A 142 6.90 1.85 8.79
CA GLY A 142 5.60 1.60 8.20
C GLY A 142 4.56 2.67 8.54
N VAL A 143 4.91 3.80 9.17
CA VAL A 143 3.96 4.85 9.55
C VAL A 143 4.47 6.21 9.08
N HIS A 144 3.65 6.88 8.27
CA HIS A 144 3.95 8.19 7.71
C HIS A 144 2.70 9.07 7.65
N ARG A 145 2.91 10.37 7.38
CA ARG A 145 1.79 11.29 7.10
C ARG A 145 1.17 11.04 5.72
N TYR A 146 1.99 10.66 4.73
CA TYR A 146 1.57 10.48 3.35
C TYR A 146 2.04 9.12 2.83
N ALA A 147 1.34 8.58 1.83
CA ALA A 147 1.75 7.35 1.18
C ALA A 147 3.06 7.56 0.38
N PRO A 148 4.00 6.61 0.44
CA PRO A 148 5.12 6.58 -0.48
C PRO A 148 4.66 6.19 -1.90
N THR A 149 5.54 6.30 -2.87
CA THR A 149 5.35 5.69 -4.19
C THR A 149 5.24 4.16 -4.05
N LEU A 150 4.43 3.52 -4.90
CA LEU A 150 4.25 2.07 -4.88
C LEU A 150 5.54 1.26 -5.06
N PRO A 151 6.50 1.67 -5.93
CA PRO A 151 7.81 1.01 -5.99
C PRO A 151 8.60 1.11 -4.67
N TYR A 152 8.49 2.23 -3.95
CA TYR A 152 9.14 2.39 -2.65
C TYR A 152 8.45 1.56 -1.56
N LEU A 153 7.11 1.47 -1.57
CA LEU A 153 6.37 0.53 -0.73
C LEU A 153 6.88 -0.90 -0.93
N ALA A 154 7.01 -1.36 -2.17
CA ALA A 154 7.48 -2.72 -2.45
C ALA A 154 8.92 -2.95 -1.96
N PHE A 155 9.77 -1.92 -2.02
CA PHE A 155 11.10 -1.94 -1.41
C PHE A 155 11.05 -2.04 0.13
N LEU A 156 10.16 -1.30 0.80
CA LEU A 156 9.98 -1.42 2.26
C LEU A 156 9.60 -2.85 2.65
N VAL A 157 8.74 -3.49 1.86
CA VAL A 157 8.33 -4.88 2.11
C VAL A 157 9.51 -5.84 1.96
N GLU A 158 10.24 -5.76 0.85
CA GLU A 158 11.44 -6.58 0.63
C GLU A 158 12.48 -6.42 1.75
N LEU A 159 12.72 -5.17 2.17
CA LEU A 159 13.69 -4.86 3.23
C LEU A 159 13.26 -5.46 4.57
N HIS A 160 11.99 -5.34 4.93
CA HIS A 160 11.45 -5.92 6.16
C HIS A 160 11.54 -7.45 6.16
N LEU A 161 11.15 -8.10 5.05
CA LEU A 161 11.27 -9.56 4.91
C LEU A 161 12.73 -10.03 5.00
N SER A 162 13.66 -9.32 4.36
CA SER A 162 15.09 -9.63 4.41
C SER A 162 15.67 -9.57 5.83
N ARG A 163 15.17 -8.63 6.66
CA ARG A 163 15.57 -8.49 8.06
C ARG A 163 15.00 -9.58 8.97
N ARG A 164 13.79 -10.08 8.69
CA ARG A 164 13.19 -11.20 9.44
C ARG A 164 13.93 -12.54 9.20
N ALA A 165 14.59 -12.67 8.05
CA ALA A 165 15.34 -13.87 7.69
C ALA A 165 16.79 -13.88 8.19
N SER A 166 17.30 -12.76 8.72
CA SER A 166 18.67 -12.61 9.25
C SER A 166 18.73 -12.84 10.75
#